data_AF-A0A8T3ADS5-F1
#
_entry.id   AF-A0A8T3ADS5-F1
#
_cell.length_a   1.000
_cell.length_b   1.000
_cell.length_c   1.000
_cell.angle_alpha   90.00
_cell.angle_beta   90.00
_cell.angle_gamma   90.00
#
_symmetry.space_group_name_H-M   'P 1'
#
loop_
_entity.id
_entity.type
_entity.pdbx_description
1 polymer ?
#
loop_
_entity_poly.entity_id
_entity_poly.type
_entity_poly.pdbx_seq_one_letter_code
_entity_poly.pdbx_strand_id
1 'polypeptide(L)'
;MTGGSRSPAAATYRKPKLPLKVRLSISLLSAIKDATRRADGTINRRLLSFLNLRAPPNPTTVHCVRTIDLTVDPARKLWFRLFLPGDGRPQRLPLIVFFHAADSSISLPTPAAMT
;
A
#
# COMPACT_ATOMS: atom_id res chain seq x y z
N MET A 1 47.46 -30.67 8.18
CA MET A 1 46.38 -30.09 7.35
C MET A 1 45.13 -30.95 7.52
N THR A 2 44.16 -30.54 8.33
CA THR A 2 42.81 -31.13 8.33
C THR A 2 41.82 -30.03 8.73
N GLY A 3 41.32 -29.33 7.72
CA GLY A 3 40.24 -28.36 7.87
C GLY A 3 38.92 -29.10 8.07
N GLY A 4 38.30 -28.94 9.23
CA GLY A 4 36.95 -29.42 9.51
C GLY A 4 35.91 -28.50 8.87
N SER A 5 35.15 -29.01 7.89
CA SER A 5 33.99 -28.33 7.33
C SER A 5 32.84 -28.37 8.33
N ARG A 6 32.49 -27.23 8.95
CA ARG A 6 31.22 -27.08 9.67
C ARG A 6 30.12 -26.80 8.66
N SER A 7 29.29 -27.81 8.40
CA SER A 7 28.02 -27.66 7.70
C SER A 7 27.11 -26.71 8.48
N PRO A 8 26.47 -25.70 7.84
CA PRO A 8 25.57 -24.80 8.55
C PRO A 8 24.33 -25.59 9.01
N ALA A 9 24.00 -25.47 10.30
CA ALA A 9 22.77 -26.05 10.84
C ALA A 9 21.56 -25.41 10.14
N ALA A 10 20.69 -26.24 9.57
CA ALA A 10 19.48 -25.81 8.89
C ALA A 10 18.60 -25.01 9.88
N ALA A 11 18.46 -23.71 9.64
CA ALA A 11 17.57 -22.87 10.44
C ALA A 11 16.12 -23.36 10.28
N THR A 12 15.48 -23.71 11.39
CA THR A 12 14.09 -24.16 11.39
C THR A 12 13.16 -22.96 11.13
N TYR A 13 12.49 -22.96 9.97
CA TYR A 13 11.52 -21.92 9.63
C TYR A 13 10.26 -22.06 10.48
N ARG A 14 10.12 -21.18 11.48
CA ARG A 14 8.96 -21.16 12.36
C ARG A 14 7.86 -20.32 11.72
N LYS A 15 6.73 -20.95 11.35
CA LYS A 15 5.57 -20.24 10.79
C LYS A 15 5.07 -19.18 11.79
N PRO A 16 4.88 -17.92 11.38
CA PRO A 16 4.38 -16.88 12.26
C PRO A 16 2.95 -17.21 12.72
N LYS A 17 2.69 -17.08 14.03
CA LYS A 17 1.35 -17.28 14.61
C LYS A 17 0.51 -16.02 14.37
N LEU A 18 -0.16 -15.96 13.22
CA LEU A 18 -1.06 -14.87 12.88
C LEU A 18 -2.47 -15.12 13.42
N PRO A 19 -3.19 -14.08 13.91
CA PRO A 19 -4.60 -14.18 14.25
C PRO A 19 -5.43 -14.70 13.07
N LEU A 20 -6.50 -15.47 13.34
CA LEU A 20 -7.34 -16.06 12.30
C LEU A 20 -7.88 -15.03 11.31
N LYS A 21 -8.29 -13.85 11.80
CA LYS A 21 -8.74 -12.73 10.96
C LYS A 21 -7.68 -12.33 9.92
N VAL A 22 -6.43 -12.17 10.35
CA VAL A 22 -5.30 -11.84 9.47
C VAL A 22 -5.06 -12.95 8.46
N ARG A 23 -5.14 -14.21 8.88
CA ARG A 23 -4.99 -15.37 7.96
C ARG A 23 -6.06 -15.37 6.87
N LEU A 24 -7.32 -15.12 7.24
CA LEU A 24 -8.44 -15.02 6.30
C LEU A 24 -8.26 -13.84 5.35
N SER A 25 -7.90 -12.66 5.86
CA SER A 25 -7.64 -11.47 5.02
C SER A 25 -6.52 -11.71 4.00
N ILE A 26 -5.41 -12.32 4.42
CA ILE A 26 -4.29 -12.64 3.52
C ILE A 26 -4.71 -13.69 2.48
N SER A 27 -5.47 -14.71 2.90
CA SER A 27 -5.98 -15.74 1.98
C SER A 27 -6.92 -15.14 0.93
N LEU A 28 -7.82 -14.25 1.33
CA LEU A 28 -8.74 -13.55 0.43
C LEU A 28 -7.97 -12.64 -0.54
N LEU A 29 -7.01 -11.87 -0.04
CA LEU A 29 -6.16 -11.02 -0.87
C LEU A 29 -5.36 -11.83 -1.89
N SER A 30 -4.86 -13.01 -1.49
CA SER A 30 -4.16 -13.92 -2.38
C SER A 30 -5.08 -14.45 -3.49
N ALA A 31 -6.29 -14.90 -3.13
CA ALA A 31 -7.27 -15.35 -4.11
C ALA A 31 -7.69 -14.25 -5.10
N ILE A 32 -7.89 -13.01 -4.63
CA ILE A 32 -8.16 -11.84 -5.49
C ILE A 32 -6.99 -11.59 -6.44
N LYS A 33 -5.76 -11.58 -5.93
CA LYS A 33 -4.55 -11.37 -6.73
C LYS A 33 -4.41 -12.45 -7.81
N ASP A 34 -4.67 -13.71 -7.47
CA ASP A 34 -4.60 -14.81 -8.42
C ASP A 34 -5.74 -14.74 -9.45
N ALA A 35 -6.95 -14.34 -9.05
CA ALA A 35 -8.08 -14.15 -9.97
C ALA A 35 -7.90 -12.95 -10.92
N THR A 36 -7.12 -11.94 -10.51
CA THR A 36 -6.85 -10.77 -11.33
C THR A 36 -5.69 -11.00 -12.29
N ARG A 37 -4.80 -11.95 -12.01
CA ARG A 37 -3.69 -12.35 -12.88
C ARG A 37 -4.14 -13.46 -13.82
N ARG A 38 -3.82 -13.33 -15.10
CA ARG A 38 -4.07 -14.37 -16.09
C ARG A 38 -2.77 -15.08 -16.44
N ALA A 39 -2.86 -16.32 -16.91
CA ALA A 39 -1.70 -17.13 -17.28
C ALA A 39 -0.89 -16.53 -18.45
N ASP A 40 -1.52 -15.69 -19.27
CA ASP A 40 -0.90 -14.93 -20.36
C ASP A 40 -0.10 -13.70 -19.86
N GLY A 41 0.00 -13.48 -18.54
CA GLY A 41 0.70 -12.35 -17.93
C GLY A 41 -0.12 -11.05 -17.92
N THR A 42 -1.35 -11.06 -18.43
CA THR A 42 -2.25 -9.90 -18.36
C THR A 42 -2.94 -9.81 -17.01
N ILE A 43 -3.44 -8.61 -16.69
CA ILE A 43 -4.13 -8.31 -15.44
C ILE A 43 -5.55 -7.80 -15.73
N ASN A 44 -6.54 -8.39 -15.07
CA ASN A 44 -7.94 -7.96 -15.13
C ASN A 44 -8.16 -6.66 -14.36
N ARG A 45 -7.89 -5.53 -15.03
CA ARG A 45 -8.03 -4.17 -14.46
C ARG A 45 -9.46 -3.84 -14.03
N ARG A 46 -10.49 -4.44 -14.65
CA ARG A 46 -11.90 -4.20 -14.30
C ARG A 46 -12.24 -4.78 -12.93
N LEU A 47 -11.80 -6.01 -12.67
CA LEU A 47 -11.95 -6.63 -11.35
C LEU A 47 -11.19 -5.85 -10.27
N LEU A 48 -9.96 -5.42 -10.58
CA LEU A 48 -9.18 -4.58 -9.66
C LEU A 48 -9.82 -3.22 -9.38
N SER A 49 -10.40 -2.59 -10.41
CA SER A 49 -11.12 -1.33 -10.23
C SER A 49 -12.37 -1.48 -9.37
N PHE A 50 -13.04 -2.63 -9.42
CA PHE A 50 -14.21 -2.89 -8.57
C PHE A 50 -13.83 -3.12 -7.10
N LEU A 51 -12.69 -3.77 -6.86
CA LEU A 51 -12.17 -4.05 -5.52
C LEU A 51 -11.33 -2.91 -4.94
N ASN A 52 -11.21 -1.80 -5.66
CA ASN A 52 -10.42 -0.64 -5.28
C ASN A 52 -11.17 0.21 -4.24
N LEU A 53 -11.06 -0.20 -2.97
CA LEU A 53 -11.54 0.56 -1.82
C LEU A 53 -10.62 1.77 -1.59
N ARG A 54 -11.16 2.99 -1.79
CA ARG A 54 -10.44 4.24 -1.54
C ARG A 54 -11.20 5.09 -0.54
N ALA A 55 -10.46 5.67 0.40
CA ALA A 55 -11.00 6.72 1.28
C ALA A 55 -10.75 8.10 0.63
N PRO A 56 -11.75 9.00 0.59
CA PRO A 56 -11.55 10.38 0.15
C PRO A 56 -10.62 11.13 1.12
N PRO A 57 -9.97 12.22 0.68
CA PRO A 57 -9.25 13.08 1.61
C PRO A 57 -10.25 13.71 2.58
N ASN A 58 -9.89 13.77 3.86
CA ASN A 58 -10.66 14.45 4.89
C ASN A 58 -9.93 15.73 5.34
N PRO A 59 -10.51 16.92 5.07
CA PRO A 59 -9.96 18.19 5.54
C PRO A 59 -10.22 18.42 7.04
N THR A 60 -11.27 17.80 7.59
CA THR A 60 -11.58 17.80 9.02
C THR A 60 -10.62 16.85 9.74
N THR A 61 -10.06 17.29 10.86
CA THR A 61 -9.14 16.47 11.64
C THR A 61 -9.88 15.26 12.21
N VAL A 62 -9.42 14.06 11.86
CA VAL A 62 -9.83 12.82 12.51
C VAL A 62 -8.60 12.27 13.20
N HIS A 63 -8.69 12.03 14.52
CA HIS A 63 -7.54 11.66 15.35
C HIS A 63 -6.33 12.62 15.19
N CYS A 64 -6.60 13.93 15.10
CA CYS A 64 -5.58 14.98 14.93
C CYS A 64 -4.73 14.87 13.67
N VAL A 65 -5.20 14.20 12.62
CA VAL A 65 -4.56 14.21 11.30
C VAL A 65 -5.54 14.79 10.28
N ARG A 66 -5.05 15.75 9.48
CA ARG A 66 -5.77 16.27 8.30
C ARG A 66 -5.06 15.80 7.04
N THR A 67 -5.82 15.58 5.98
CA THR A 67 -5.29 15.08 4.70
C THR A 67 -5.63 16.00 3.55
N ILE A 68 -4.67 16.18 2.63
CA ILE A 68 -4.82 17.03 1.45
C ILE A 68 -4.22 16.27 0.26
N ASP A 69 -4.92 16.26 -0.88
CA ASP A 69 -4.39 15.71 -2.12
C ASP A 69 -3.76 16.84 -2.95
N LEU A 70 -2.50 16.65 -3.35
CA LEU A 70 -1.71 17.62 -4.12
C LEU A 70 -1.28 17.02 -5.46
N THR A 71 -1.65 17.68 -6.55
CA THR A 71 -1.27 17.29 -7.92
C THR A 71 0.15 17.77 -8.22
N VAL A 72 1.01 16.85 -8.67
CA VAL A 72 2.41 17.13 -9.05
C VAL A 72 2.54 17.30 -10.55
N ASP A 73 1.88 16.44 -11.32
CA ASP A 73 1.89 16.46 -12.78
C ASP A 73 0.48 16.14 -13.31
N PRO A 74 -0.28 17.15 -13.76
CA PRO A 74 -1.61 16.95 -14.33
C PRO A 74 -1.60 16.10 -15.61
N ALA A 75 -0.58 16.23 -16.45
CA ALA A 75 -0.51 15.51 -17.74
C ALA A 75 -0.36 14.00 -17.52
N ARG A 76 0.35 13.60 -16.46
CA ARG A 76 0.49 12.20 -16.04
C ARG A 76 -0.51 11.77 -14.97
N LYS A 77 -1.41 12.68 -14.54
CA LYS A 77 -2.38 12.48 -13.47
C LYS A 77 -1.72 12.00 -12.16
N LEU A 78 -0.53 12.54 -11.88
CA LEU A 78 0.29 12.22 -10.72
C LEU A 78 -0.06 13.16 -9.57
N TRP A 79 -0.38 12.58 -8.42
CA TRP A 79 -0.69 13.30 -7.19
C TRP A 79 -0.21 12.48 -5.99
N PHE A 80 -0.05 13.15 -4.84
CA PHE A 80 0.21 12.49 -3.56
C PHE A 80 -0.75 13.02 -2.50
N ARG A 81 -0.97 12.22 -1.46
CA ARG A 81 -1.71 12.63 -0.27
C ARG A 81 -0.75 13.07 0.82
N LEU A 82 -0.90 14.30 1.28
CA LEU A 82 -0.16 14.85 2.41
C LEU A 82 -0.95 14.62 3.70
N PHE A 83 -0.30 14.08 4.72
CA PHE A 83 -0.85 13.88 6.06
C PHE A 83 -0.20 14.91 7.00
N LEU A 84 -1.00 15.81 7.55
CA LEU A 84 -0.52 16.88 8.43
C LEU A 84 -1.05 16.67 9.85
N PRO A 85 -0.24 16.90 10.89
CA PRO A 85 -0.72 16.95 12.25
C PRO A 85 -1.64 18.15 12.46
N GLY A 86 -2.69 17.96 13.24
CA GLY A 86 -3.76 18.94 13.48
C GLY A 86 -3.37 20.10 14.41
N ASP A 87 -2.22 20.00 15.08
CA ASP A 87 -1.88 20.90 16.18
C ASP A 87 -1.38 22.27 15.70
N GLY A 88 -1.09 22.45 14.40
CA GLY A 88 -0.77 23.74 13.77
C GLY A 88 0.47 24.47 14.33
N ARG A 89 1.19 23.86 15.28
CA ARG A 89 2.35 24.47 15.92
C ARG A 89 3.56 24.39 14.99
N PRO A 90 4.28 25.50 14.77
CA PRO A 90 5.54 25.46 14.03
C PRO A 90 6.55 24.63 14.81
N GLN A 91 6.82 23.43 14.31
CA GLN A 91 7.78 22.48 14.87
C GLN A 91 8.56 21.83 13.74
N ARG A 92 9.82 21.47 14.00
CA ARG A 92 10.63 20.72 13.05
C ARG A 92 10.21 19.25 13.10
N LEU A 93 9.54 18.79 12.06
CA LEU A 93 9.01 17.42 11.97
C LEU A 93 9.76 16.62 10.89
N PRO A 94 9.95 15.30 11.07
CA PRO A 94 10.48 14.44 10.02
C PRO A 94 9.49 14.34 8.86
N LEU A 95 9.99 14.46 7.63
CA LEU A 95 9.21 14.19 6.43
C LEU A 95 9.36 12.72 6.05
N ILE A 96 8.26 12.00 6.01
CA ILE A 96 8.22 10.60 5.58
C ILE A 96 7.54 10.54 4.21
N VAL A 97 8.29 10.09 3.21
CA VAL A 97 7.74 9.81 1.87
C VAL A 97 7.41 8.32 1.81
N PHE A 98 6.12 8.00 1.76
CA PHE A 98 5.64 6.63 1.70
C PHE A 98 5.17 6.26 0.29
N PHE A 99 5.72 5.20 -0.27
CA PHE A 99 5.25 4.58 -1.50
C PHE A 99 4.46 3.32 -1.15
N HIS A 100 3.18 3.29 -1.50
CA HIS A 100 2.34 2.12 -1.23
C HIS A 100 2.84 0.91 -2.02
N ALA A 101 3.09 -0.19 -1.32
CA ALA A 101 3.49 -1.47 -1.91
C ALA A 101 2.28 -2.18 -2.54
N ALA A 102 1.69 -1.58 -3.59
CA ALA A 102 0.84 -2.30 -4.53
C ALA A 102 1.68 -2.70 -5.74
N ASP A 103 1.37 -3.84 -6.34
CA ASP A 103 1.82 -4.10 -7.70
C ASP A 103 1.28 -2.95 -8.57
N SER A 104 2.18 -2.30 -9.30
CA SER A 104 1.99 -0.99 -9.95
C SER A 104 0.85 -0.93 -10.99
N SER A 105 0.04 -1.98 -11.11
CA SER A 105 -1.16 -2.08 -11.95
C SER A 105 -2.44 -1.48 -11.36
N ILE A 106 -2.49 -1.19 -10.05
CA ILE A 106 -3.69 -0.63 -9.38
C ILE A 106 -3.48 0.85 -9.05
N SER A 107 -3.57 1.71 -10.06
CA SER A 107 -3.96 3.11 -9.84
C SER A 107 -4.52 3.71 -11.13
N LEU A 108 -5.83 3.94 -11.18
CA LEU A 108 -6.42 4.91 -12.10
C LEU A 108 -6.93 6.15 -11.35
N PRO A 109 -7.01 7.31 -12.00
CA PRO A 109 -7.12 8.63 -11.36
C PRO A 109 -8.53 9.19 -11.45
N THR A 110 -8.99 9.83 -10.37
CA THR A 110 -9.98 10.91 -10.47
C THR A 110 -9.75 11.89 -9.32
N PRO A 111 -9.13 13.05 -9.53
CA PRO A 111 -9.42 14.21 -8.71
C PRO A 111 -10.81 14.74 -9.13
N ALA A 112 -11.70 14.92 -8.16
CA ALA A 112 -12.96 15.62 -8.38
C ALA A 112 -12.66 17.01 -8.97
N ALA A 113 -13.31 17.35 -10.07
CA ALA A 113 -13.28 18.69 -10.62
C ALA A 113 -13.84 19.67 -9.57
N MET A 114 -13.04 20.64 -9.16
CA MET A 114 -13.53 21.84 -8.47
C MET A 114 -13.83 22.88 -9.54
N THR A 115 -15.11 23.11 -9.82
CA THR A 115 -15.64 24.39 -10.32
C THR A 115 -15.98 25.27 -9.13
#